data_AF-A0A238L3F1-F1
#
_entry.id   AF-A0A238L3F1-F1
#
_cell.length_a   1.000
_cell.length_b   1.000
_cell.length_c   1.000
_cell.angle_alpha   90.00
_cell.angle_beta   90.00
_cell.angle_gamma   90.00
#
_symmetry.space_group_name_H-M   'P 1'
#
loop_
_entity.id
_entity.type
_entity.pdbx_description
1 polymer ?
#
loop_
_entity_poly.entity_id
_entity_poly.type
_entity_poly.pdbx_seq_one_letter_code
_entity_poly.pdbx_strand_id
1 'polypeptide(L)'
;MLLTKTIPLSLSILWRFAVTFPILLIGLFLYGALGGVIGFVIGLILPGTLFIATFLISASSGVIPIMVGARFGFQSKLIRPGVGYRKLIVPAIAYGAAESLAIGLILAPVVGLAFVQVAPNLVDLTKTPETPALDWLTSAGASVSVAGLVVTVAVFTVASAARASLLVPLAAAALGSDPDDRPYTPFRNLGASFWPLFALVAISYVSMMVLYVLAFLAVAFVAGLPALATSVTEIEGLFRGGAIENPIWPAVALLLSFILVGLWGLSLQSAGAVLAYLKLQGGRPSRHMVDPAQRMAPLAPPPSPDSGPRLSANDLRALRKSRQNHD
;
A
#
# COMPACT_ATOMS: atom_id res chain seq x y z
N MET A 1 1.95 -23.88 6.55
CA MET A 1 3.26 -23.35 7.02
C MET A 1 3.50 -21.86 6.74
N LEU A 2 3.11 -21.31 5.57
CA LEU A 2 3.25 -19.87 5.30
C LEU A 2 2.34 -19.03 6.21
N LEU A 3 1.02 -19.31 6.22
CA LEU A 3 0.02 -18.60 7.03
C LEU A 3 0.37 -18.48 8.53
N THR A 4 0.84 -19.57 9.15
CA THR A 4 1.19 -19.58 10.58
C THR A 4 2.41 -18.71 10.90
N LYS A 5 3.34 -18.56 9.96
CA LYS A 5 4.50 -17.67 10.09
C LYS A 5 4.18 -16.22 9.74
N THR A 6 3.14 -15.99 8.95
CA THR A 6 2.70 -14.64 8.54
C THR A 6 2.16 -13.84 9.71
N ILE A 7 1.34 -14.44 10.59
CA ILE A 7 0.69 -13.72 11.71
C ILE A 7 1.70 -13.08 12.68
N PRO A 8 2.71 -13.78 13.24
CA PRO A 8 3.66 -13.14 14.14
C PRO A 8 4.50 -12.07 13.43
N LEU A 9 4.81 -12.30 12.14
CA LEU A 9 5.53 -11.32 11.32
C LEU A 9 4.67 -10.06 11.06
N SER A 10 3.37 -10.23 10.81
CA SER A 10 2.46 -9.11 10.54
C SER A 10 2.28 -8.24 11.78
N LEU A 11 2.27 -8.80 13.00
CA LEU A 11 2.26 -8.03 14.25
C LEU A 11 3.55 -7.20 14.43
N SER A 12 4.71 -7.79 14.12
CA SER A 12 5.99 -7.07 14.17
C SER A 12 6.04 -5.90 13.16
N ILE A 13 5.47 -6.10 11.97
CA ILE A 13 5.32 -5.04 10.95
C ILE A 13 4.30 -4.00 11.43
N LEU A 14 3.16 -4.42 11.96
CA LEU A 14 2.06 -3.55 12.40
C LEU A 14 2.53 -2.52 13.41
N TRP A 15 3.31 -2.91 14.42
CA TRP A 15 3.83 -1.97 15.41
C TRP A 15 4.69 -0.87 14.77
N ARG A 16 5.61 -1.25 13.87
CA ARG A 16 6.44 -0.28 13.14
C ARG A 16 5.60 0.59 12.20
N PHE A 17 4.58 -0.01 11.60
CA PHE A 17 3.65 0.68 10.73
C PHE A 17 2.83 1.70 11.51
N ALA A 18 2.28 1.36 12.68
CA ALA A 18 1.50 2.26 13.51
C ALA A 18 2.30 3.51 13.92
N VAL A 19 3.58 3.35 14.27
CA VAL A 19 4.47 4.48 14.61
C VAL A 19 4.81 5.34 13.39
N THR A 20 4.97 4.73 12.22
CA THR A 20 5.37 5.45 10.99
C THR A 20 4.18 5.92 10.14
N PHE A 21 2.96 5.47 10.46
CA PHE A 21 1.76 5.75 9.68
C PHE A 21 1.44 7.24 9.59
N PRO A 22 1.57 8.08 10.64
CA PRO A 22 1.35 9.52 10.51
C PRO A 22 2.28 10.16 9.48
N ILE A 23 3.56 9.76 9.47
CA ILE A 23 4.56 10.25 8.50
C ILE A 23 4.22 9.74 7.09
N LEU A 24 3.81 8.47 6.98
CA LEU A 24 3.36 7.89 5.71
C LEU A 24 2.13 8.62 5.16
N LEU A 25 1.18 8.97 6.02
CA LEU A 25 -0.06 9.67 5.66
C LEU A 25 0.25 11.08 5.15
N ILE A 26 1.11 11.83 5.86
CA ILE A 26 1.60 13.13 5.38
C ILE A 26 2.32 12.97 4.03
N GLY A 27 3.18 11.96 3.89
CA GLY A 27 3.88 11.67 2.64
C GLY A 27 2.93 11.35 1.49
N LEU A 28 1.89 10.55 1.74
CA LEU A 28 0.88 10.16 0.76
C LEU A 28 0.00 11.34 0.36
N PHE A 29 -0.34 12.19 1.34
CA PHE A 29 -1.07 13.44 1.11
C PHE A 29 -0.27 14.40 0.24
N LEU A 30 1.00 14.66 0.58
CA LEU A 30 1.89 15.50 -0.23
C LEU A 30 2.11 14.93 -1.62
N TYR A 31 2.26 13.60 -1.73
CA TYR A 31 2.37 12.92 -3.02
C TYR A 31 1.12 13.10 -3.87
N GLY A 32 -0.06 12.94 -3.27
CA GLY A 32 -1.35 13.17 -3.94
C GLY A 32 -1.55 14.62 -4.36
N ALA A 33 -1.28 15.56 -3.46
CA ALA A 33 -1.42 17.00 -3.72
C ALA A 33 -0.46 17.48 -4.82
N LEU A 34 0.82 17.12 -4.74
CA LEU A 34 1.82 17.50 -5.74
C LEU A 34 1.49 16.88 -7.10
N GLY A 35 1.14 15.59 -7.10
CA GLY A 35 0.73 14.91 -8.32
C GLY A 35 -0.54 15.50 -8.92
N GLY A 36 -1.51 15.91 -8.10
CA GLY A 36 -2.72 16.61 -8.53
C GLY A 36 -2.43 17.97 -9.15
N VAL A 37 -1.56 18.78 -8.55
CA VAL A 37 -1.13 20.07 -9.10
C VAL A 37 -0.41 19.89 -10.43
N ILE A 38 0.54 18.95 -10.52
CA ILE A 38 1.25 18.66 -11.77
C ILE A 38 0.27 18.16 -12.84
N GLY A 39 -0.62 17.24 -12.47
CA GLY A 39 -1.65 16.71 -13.36
C GLY A 39 -2.61 17.79 -13.86
N PHE A 40 -2.98 18.75 -12.99
CA PHE A 40 -3.81 19.89 -13.33
C PHE A 40 -3.11 20.82 -14.32
N VAL A 41 -1.86 21.22 -14.05
CA VAL A 41 -1.10 22.12 -14.94
C VAL A 41 -0.91 21.52 -16.32
N ILE A 42 -0.54 20.24 -16.42
CA ILE A 42 -0.41 19.54 -17.72
C ILE A 42 -1.81 19.36 -18.35
N GLY A 43 -2.82 19.09 -17.52
CA GLY A 43 -4.22 18.94 -17.91
C GLY A 43 -4.84 20.17 -18.58
N LEU A 44 -4.34 21.37 -18.28
CA LEU A 44 -4.77 22.59 -18.96
C LEU A 44 -4.42 22.59 -20.45
N ILE A 45 -3.36 21.88 -20.84
CA ILE A 45 -2.92 21.75 -22.23
C ILE A 45 -3.57 20.52 -22.88
N LEU A 46 -3.60 19.41 -22.13
CA LEU A 46 -4.12 18.12 -22.59
C LEU A 46 -5.08 17.56 -21.52
N PRO A 47 -6.39 17.80 -21.60
CA PRO A 47 -7.34 17.40 -20.56
C PRO A 47 -7.27 15.92 -20.16
N GLY A 48 -6.93 15.04 -21.10
CA GLY A 48 -6.72 13.61 -20.85
C GLY A 48 -5.59 13.29 -19.88
N THR A 49 -4.55 14.13 -19.78
CA THR A 49 -3.42 13.88 -18.88
C THR A 49 -3.79 14.07 -17.42
N LEU A 50 -4.76 14.93 -17.10
CA LEU A 50 -5.26 15.08 -15.73
C LEU A 50 -5.91 13.78 -15.24
N PHE A 51 -6.72 13.15 -16.10
CA PHE A 51 -7.35 11.87 -15.79
C PHE A 51 -6.30 10.77 -15.59
N ILE A 52 -5.33 10.67 -16.50
CA ILE A 52 -4.24 9.69 -16.40
C ILE A 52 -3.40 9.92 -15.13
N ALA A 53 -3.02 11.17 -14.84
CA ALA A 53 -2.23 11.50 -13.66
C ALA A 53 -2.98 11.12 -12.37
N THR A 54 -4.24 11.55 -12.25
CA THR A 54 -5.09 11.24 -11.08
C THR A 54 -5.26 9.73 -10.91
N PHE A 55 -5.49 9.01 -12.02
CA PHE A 55 -5.57 7.56 -12.03
C PHE A 55 -4.27 6.92 -11.52
N LEU A 56 -3.11 7.31 -12.05
CA LEU A 56 -1.80 6.76 -11.66
C LEU A 56 -1.46 7.05 -10.20
N ILE A 57 -1.75 8.26 -9.72
CA ILE A 57 -1.52 8.66 -8.32
C ILE A 57 -2.41 7.82 -7.40
N SER A 58 -3.71 7.75 -7.69
CA SER A 58 -4.66 6.95 -6.92
C SER A 58 -4.25 5.48 -6.90
N ALA A 59 -3.93 4.92 -8.06
CA ALA A 59 -3.48 3.54 -8.22
C ALA A 59 -2.22 3.24 -7.39
N SER A 60 -1.23 4.13 -7.43
CA SER A 60 0.03 3.97 -6.69
C SER A 60 -0.13 4.11 -5.18
N SER A 61 -1.14 4.86 -4.71
CA SER A 61 -1.35 5.14 -3.29
C SER A 61 -1.67 3.89 -2.47
N GLY A 62 -2.31 2.89 -3.08
CA GLY A 62 -2.57 1.59 -2.47
C GLY A 62 -1.38 0.64 -2.45
N VAL A 63 -0.32 0.94 -3.22
CA VAL A 63 0.88 0.08 -3.35
C VAL A 63 2.01 0.54 -2.44
N ILE A 64 2.18 1.86 -2.28
CA ILE A 64 3.23 2.45 -1.45
C ILE A 64 3.23 1.87 -0.01
N PRO A 65 2.08 1.80 0.70
CA PRO A 65 2.02 1.21 2.04
C PRO A 65 2.53 -0.23 2.10
N ILE A 66 2.23 -1.05 1.09
CA ILE A 66 2.69 -2.45 1.04
C ILE A 66 4.21 -2.52 0.84
N MET A 67 4.77 -1.68 -0.03
CA MET A 67 6.22 -1.63 -0.23
C MET A 67 6.96 -1.19 1.03
N VAL A 68 6.42 -0.19 1.76
CA VAL A 68 6.96 0.25 3.05
C VAL A 68 6.84 -0.87 4.08
N GLY A 69 5.69 -1.56 4.15
CA GLY A 69 5.47 -2.71 5.02
C GLY A 69 6.43 -3.86 4.73
N ALA A 70 6.70 -4.16 3.45
CA ALA A 70 7.66 -5.17 3.04
C ALA A 70 9.08 -4.84 3.54
N ARG A 71 9.48 -3.57 3.54
CA ARG A 71 10.77 -3.15 4.13
C ARG A 71 10.85 -3.44 5.62
N PHE A 72 9.81 -3.12 6.37
CA PHE A 72 9.77 -3.46 7.79
C PHE A 72 9.83 -4.98 8.01
N GLY A 73 9.17 -5.75 7.13
CA GLY A 73 9.27 -7.21 7.11
C GLY A 73 10.70 -7.69 6.88
N PHE A 74 11.41 -7.20 5.87
CA PHE A 74 12.82 -7.55 5.63
C PHE A 74 13.72 -7.13 6.81
N GLN A 75 13.53 -5.94 7.36
CA GLN A 75 14.29 -5.47 8.51
C GLN A 75 14.06 -6.32 9.77
N SER A 76 12.87 -6.89 9.96
CA SER A 76 12.60 -7.85 11.05
C SER A 76 13.35 -9.18 10.87
N LYS A 77 13.76 -9.49 9.63
CA LYS A 77 14.62 -10.62 9.27
C LYS A 77 16.09 -10.23 9.11
N LEU A 78 16.48 -9.04 9.59
CA LEU A 78 17.85 -8.51 9.53
C LEU A 78 18.39 -8.30 8.10
N ILE A 79 17.50 -8.21 7.10
CA ILE A 79 17.85 -7.90 5.72
C ILE A 79 17.62 -6.41 5.49
N ARG A 80 18.68 -5.69 5.07
CA ARG A 80 18.59 -4.26 4.79
C ARG A 80 18.19 -4.00 3.32
N PRO A 81 17.24 -3.10 3.04
CA PRO A 81 16.99 -2.67 1.66
C PRO A 81 18.23 -2.02 1.05
N GLY A 82 18.56 -2.38 -0.20
CA GLY A 82 19.68 -1.80 -0.95
C GLY A 82 19.37 -0.45 -1.57
N VAL A 83 18.09 -0.05 -1.64
CA VAL A 83 17.65 1.19 -2.30
C VAL A 83 16.97 2.17 -1.31
N GLY A 84 17.03 3.47 -1.60
CA GLY A 84 16.32 4.49 -0.80
C GLY A 84 14.81 4.55 -1.11
N TYR A 85 14.01 5.16 -0.22
CA TYR A 85 12.55 5.27 -0.37
C TYR A 85 12.12 6.03 -1.65
N ARG A 86 12.89 7.04 -2.07
CA ARG A 86 12.63 7.79 -3.31
C ARG A 86 12.58 6.89 -4.55
N LYS A 87 13.38 5.83 -4.60
CA LYS A 87 13.42 4.89 -5.72
C LYS A 87 12.21 3.94 -5.75
N LEU A 88 11.37 3.93 -4.71
CA LEU A 88 10.15 3.11 -4.65
C LEU A 88 8.96 3.74 -5.38
N ILE A 89 8.98 5.05 -5.62
CA ILE A 89 7.86 5.77 -6.24
C ILE A 89 7.57 5.22 -7.65
N VAL A 90 8.60 5.03 -8.46
CA VAL A 90 8.44 4.54 -9.85
C VAL A 90 7.85 3.12 -9.88
N PRO A 91 8.39 2.12 -9.15
CA PRO A 91 7.74 0.82 -9.03
C PRO A 91 6.32 0.89 -8.48
N ALA A 92 6.06 1.74 -7.49
CA ALA A 92 4.71 1.88 -6.92
C ALA A 92 3.70 2.39 -7.96
N ILE A 93 4.10 3.34 -8.81
CA ILE A 93 3.28 3.81 -9.94
C ILE A 93 3.06 2.69 -10.95
N ALA A 94 4.11 2.00 -11.37
CA ALA A 94 4.01 0.95 -12.38
C ALA A 94 3.11 -0.22 -11.91
N TYR A 95 3.31 -0.70 -10.68
CA TYR A 95 2.50 -1.79 -10.13
C TYR A 95 1.10 -1.36 -9.74
N GLY A 96 0.94 -0.14 -9.22
CA GLY A 96 -0.38 0.43 -8.96
C GLY A 96 -1.19 0.52 -10.25
N ALA A 97 -0.61 1.08 -11.31
CA ALA A 97 -1.24 1.17 -12.62
C ALA A 97 -1.63 -0.21 -13.17
N ALA A 98 -0.72 -1.19 -13.11
CA ALA A 98 -1.00 -2.55 -13.54
C ALA A 98 -2.16 -3.19 -12.77
N GLU A 99 -2.20 -3.01 -11.44
CA GLU A 99 -3.29 -3.50 -10.60
C GLU A 99 -4.62 -2.81 -10.90
N SER A 100 -4.63 -1.47 -10.99
CA SER A 100 -5.83 -0.70 -11.27
C SER A 100 -6.36 -0.94 -12.68
N LEU A 101 -5.51 -1.20 -13.66
CA LEU A 101 -5.93 -1.64 -15.00
C LEU A 101 -6.58 -3.03 -14.95
N ALA A 102 -5.99 -3.98 -14.23
CA ALA A 102 -6.57 -5.32 -14.09
C ALA A 102 -7.96 -5.30 -13.41
N ILE A 103 -8.10 -4.50 -12.35
CA ILE A 103 -9.38 -4.30 -11.66
C ILE A 103 -10.36 -3.51 -12.56
N GLY A 104 -9.88 -2.45 -13.19
CA GLY A 104 -10.67 -1.56 -14.05
C GLY A 104 -11.27 -2.25 -15.27
N LEU A 105 -10.53 -3.19 -15.88
CA LEU A 105 -11.02 -3.97 -17.03
C LEU A 105 -12.25 -4.82 -16.69
N ILE A 106 -12.44 -5.16 -15.42
CA ILE A 106 -13.58 -5.95 -14.95
C ILE A 106 -14.63 -5.04 -14.32
N LEU A 107 -14.23 -3.99 -13.63
CA LEU A 107 -15.15 -3.02 -13.03
C LEU A 107 -15.87 -2.17 -14.10
N ALA A 108 -15.20 -1.79 -15.19
CA ALA A 108 -15.77 -0.92 -16.24
C ALA A 108 -17.00 -1.53 -16.94
N PRO A 109 -16.99 -2.77 -17.47
CA PRO A 109 -18.19 -3.35 -18.08
C PRO A 109 -19.31 -3.57 -17.05
N VAL A 110 -18.95 -3.83 -15.80
CA VAL A 110 -19.90 -4.00 -14.69
C VAL A 110 -20.60 -2.68 -14.35
N VAL A 111 -19.84 -1.61 -14.16
CA VAL A 111 -20.39 -0.27 -13.91
C VAL A 111 -21.18 0.19 -15.13
N GLY A 112 -20.71 -0.09 -16.34
CA GLY A 112 -21.44 0.19 -17.58
C GLY A 112 -22.79 -0.54 -17.65
N LEU A 113 -22.83 -1.84 -17.32
CA LEU A 113 -24.07 -2.63 -17.29
C LEU A 113 -25.00 -2.19 -16.16
N ALA A 114 -24.48 -1.91 -14.97
CA ALA A 114 -25.25 -1.37 -13.85
C ALA A 114 -25.82 0.01 -14.20
N PHE A 115 -25.04 0.86 -14.86
CA PHE A 115 -25.49 2.15 -15.36
C PHE A 115 -26.63 1.93 -16.36
N VAL A 116 -26.48 1.09 -17.39
CA VAL A 116 -27.55 0.80 -18.37
C VAL A 116 -28.83 0.24 -17.73
N GLN A 117 -28.71 -0.57 -16.66
CA GLN A 117 -29.87 -1.15 -15.96
C GLN A 117 -30.58 -0.17 -15.02
N VAL A 118 -29.85 0.77 -14.41
CA VAL A 118 -30.39 1.81 -13.51
C VAL A 118 -30.80 3.06 -14.30
N ALA A 119 -30.29 3.25 -15.52
CA ALA A 119 -30.41 4.45 -16.32
C ALA A 119 -31.51 4.50 -17.42
N PRO A 120 -32.61 3.70 -17.46
CA PRO A 120 -33.67 4.04 -18.40
C PRO A 120 -34.33 5.40 -18.09
N ASN A 121 -34.12 5.96 -16.87
CA ASN A 121 -34.69 7.24 -16.41
C ASN A 121 -33.71 8.43 -16.42
N LEU A 122 -32.48 8.28 -16.91
CA LEU A 122 -31.48 9.37 -16.92
C LEU A 122 -31.75 10.47 -17.98
N VAL A 123 -32.86 10.37 -18.72
CA VAL A 123 -33.37 11.45 -19.58
C VAL A 123 -34.01 12.57 -18.73
N ASP A 124 -34.39 12.31 -17.47
CA ASP A 124 -34.95 13.29 -16.52
C ASP A 124 -33.89 13.84 -15.55
N LEU A 125 -32.87 14.53 -16.07
CA LEU A 125 -31.81 15.22 -15.31
C LEU A 125 -32.29 16.45 -14.51
N THR A 126 -33.60 16.73 -14.46
CA THR A 126 -34.20 17.91 -13.80
C THR A 126 -34.77 17.63 -12.41
N LYS A 127 -34.82 16.37 -11.97
CA LYS A 127 -35.29 16.03 -10.62
C LYS A 127 -34.12 15.97 -9.65
N THR A 128 -34.02 16.99 -8.81
CA THR A 128 -33.18 16.98 -7.61
C THR A 128 -33.49 15.75 -6.76
N PRO A 129 -32.48 14.93 -6.39
CA PRO A 129 -32.73 13.79 -5.51
C PRO A 129 -33.00 14.31 -4.10
N GLU A 130 -34.26 14.29 -3.69
CA GLU A 130 -34.72 14.62 -2.33
C GLU A 130 -34.46 13.48 -1.32
N THR A 131 -33.86 12.37 -1.75
CA THR A 131 -33.66 11.22 -0.86
C THR A 131 -32.46 11.44 0.07
N PRO A 132 -32.66 11.40 1.40
CA PRO A 132 -31.56 11.46 2.35
C PRO A 132 -30.62 10.27 2.10
N ALA A 133 -29.31 10.48 2.26
CA ALA A 133 -28.27 9.48 2.01
C ALA A 133 -28.49 8.13 2.74
N LEU A 134 -29.28 8.14 3.82
CA LEU A 134 -29.69 6.96 4.58
C LEU A 134 -30.65 6.04 3.80
N ASP A 135 -31.56 6.59 2.99
CA ASP A 135 -32.50 5.84 2.15
C ASP A 135 -31.82 5.18 0.95
N TRP A 136 -30.73 5.78 0.48
CA TRP A 136 -29.86 5.17 -0.52
C TRP A 136 -29.12 3.94 0.06
N LEU A 137 -28.74 4.00 1.33
CA LEU A 137 -28.04 2.92 2.03
C LEU A 137 -28.97 1.75 2.38
N THR A 138 -30.22 2.03 2.77
CA THR A 138 -31.26 1.00 3.00
C THR A 138 -31.76 0.37 1.71
N SER A 139 -31.94 1.14 0.63
CA SER A 139 -32.31 0.61 -0.69
C SER A 139 -31.19 -0.21 -1.33
N ALA A 140 -29.92 0.21 -1.21
CA ALA A 140 -28.77 -0.58 -1.64
C ALA A 140 -28.62 -1.91 -0.88
N GLY A 141 -29.00 -1.94 0.41
CA GLY A 141 -29.00 -3.16 1.23
C GLY A 141 -30.18 -4.10 0.95
N ALA A 142 -31.30 -3.59 0.46
CA ALA A 142 -32.53 -4.36 0.26
C ALA A 142 -32.60 -5.12 -1.09
N SER A 143 -31.77 -4.75 -2.07
CA SER A 143 -31.76 -5.38 -3.40
C SER A 143 -30.36 -5.86 -3.79
N VAL A 144 -29.81 -6.84 -3.06
CA VAL A 144 -28.67 -7.61 -3.58
C VAL A 144 -29.18 -8.51 -4.71
N SER A 145 -29.19 -7.98 -5.93
CA SER A 145 -29.49 -8.78 -7.11
C SER A 145 -28.42 -9.86 -7.28
N VAL A 146 -28.79 -11.01 -7.84
CA VAL A 146 -27.83 -12.10 -8.16
C VAL A 146 -26.69 -11.54 -9.03
N ALA A 147 -27.00 -10.62 -9.95
CA ALA A 147 -26.01 -9.90 -10.75
C ALA A 147 -25.04 -9.08 -9.89
N GLY A 148 -25.53 -8.31 -8.92
CA GLY A 148 -24.70 -7.54 -7.99
C GLY A 148 -23.77 -8.41 -7.13
N LEU A 149 -24.24 -9.59 -6.71
CA LEU A 149 -23.42 -10.55 -5.97
C LEU A 149 -22.32 -11.16 -6.85
N VAL A 150 -22.65 -11.61 -8.06
CA VAL A 150 -21.67 -12.14 -9.02
C VAL A 150 -20.59 -11.11 -9.32
N VAL A 151 -21.00 -9.86 -9.53
CA VAL A 151 -20.12 -8.71 -9.73
C VAL A 151 -19.18 -8.51 -8.55
N THR A 152 -19.73 -8.47 -7.33
CA THR A 152 -18.94 -8.23 -6.13
C THR A 152 -17.90 -9.33 -5.93
N VAL A 153 -18.29 -10.58 -6.14
CA VAL A 153 -17.38 -11.74 -6.08
C VAL A 153 -16.32 -11.67 -7.19
N ALA A 154 -16.68 -11.28 -8.41
CA ALA A 154 -15.74 -11.12 -9.52
C ALA A 154 -14.69 -10.04 -9.21
N VAL A 155 -15.12 -8.84 -8.81
CA VAL A 155 -14.22 -7.74 -8.45
C VAL A 155 -13.32 -8.13 -7.29
N PHE A 156 -13.88 -8.76 -6.25
CA PHE A 156 -13.10 -9.26 -5.11
C PHE A 156 -12.04 -10.27 -5.53
N THR A 157 -12.41 -11.24 -6.36
CA THR A 157 -11.51 -12.30 -6.82
C THR A 157 -10.39 -11.72 -7.68
N VAL A 158 -10.71 -10.78 -8.57
CA VAL A 158 -9.75 -10.12 -9.45
C VAL A 158 -8.81 -9.23 -8.67
N ALA A 159 -9.33 -8.42 -7.75
CA ALA A 159 -8.50 -7.60 -6.88
C ALA A 159 -7.55 -8.46 -6.04
N SER A 160 -8.05 -9.59 -5.53
CA SER A 160 -7.22 -10.55 -4.78
C SER A 160 -6.15 -11.21 -5.65
N ALA A 161 -6.50 -11.62 -6.87
CA ALA A 161 -5.59 -12.22 -7.83
C ALA A 161 -4.51 -11.23 -8.31
N ALA A 162 -4.92 -10.03 -8.70
CA ALA A 162 -4.03 -8.96 -9.12
C ALA A 162 -3.04 -8.63 -8.00
N ARG A 163 -3.53 -8.35 -6.78
CA ARG A 163 -2.69 -8.07 -5.62
C ARG A 163 -1.75 -9.24 -5.32
N ALA A 164 -2.25 -10.47 -5.24
CA ALA A 164 -1.43 -11.65 -4.96
C ALA A 164 -0.32 -11.88 -5.99
N SER A 165 -0.60 -11.63 -7.27
CA SER A 165 0.40 -11.74 -8.34
C SER A 165 1.54 -10.73 -8.19
N LEU A 166 1.24 -9.55 -7.64
CA LEU A 166 2.17 -8.43 -7.49
C LEU A 166 2.95 -8.46 -6.17
N LEU A 167 2.50 -9.20 -5.14
CA LEU A 167 3.15 -9.19 -3.82
C LEU A 167 4.64 -9.54 -3.87
N VAL A 168 5.05 -10.57 -4.62
CA VAL A 168 6.48 -10.95 -4.73
C VAL A 168 7.29 -9.88 -5.49
N PRO A 169 6.88 -9.41 -6.68
CA PRO A 169 7.54 -8.29 -7.36
C PRO A 169 7.60 -7.01 -6.52
N LEU A 170 6.59 -6.73 -5.69
CA LEU A 170 6.58 -5.61 -4.75
C LEU A 170 7.62 -5.76 -3.64
N ALA A 171 7.76 -6.97 -3.09
CA ALA A 171 8.81 -7.27 -2.12
C ALA A 171 10.21 -7.13 -2.75
N ALA A 172 10.40 -7.63 -3.97
CA ALA A 172 11.65 -7.48 -4.72
C ALA A 172 11.99 -6.00 -4.97
N ALA A 173 11.02 -5.20 -5.42
CA ALA A 173 11.18 -3.76 -5.60
C ALA A 173 11.47 -3.02 -4.29
N ALA A 174 10.81 -3.43 -3.19
CA ALA A 174 11.02 -2.84 -1.87
C ALA A 174 12.45 -3.09 -1.35
N LEU A 175 12.99 -4.28 -1.61
CA LEU A 175 14.36 -4.66 -1.25
C LEU A 175 15.40 -4.04 -2.19
N GLY A 176 15.07 -3.94 -3.48
CA GLY A 176 15.96 -3.48 -4.56
C GLY A 176 16.69 -4.61 -5.30
N SER A 177 16.34 -5.87 -5.04
CA SER A 177 16.92 -7.05 -5.67
C SER A 177 15.88 -8.15 -5.89
N ASP A 178 16.15 -9.01 -6.88
CA ASP A 178 15.36 -10.20 -7.16
C ASP A 178 15.77 -11.36 -6.22
N PRO A 179 14.92 -12.39 -6.02
CA PRO A 179 15.24 -13.55 -5.16
C PRO A 179 16.55 -14.28 -5.53
N ASP A 180 16.98 -14.17 -6.79
CA ASP A 180 18.24 -14.73 -7.31
C ASP A 180 19.46 -13.84 -7.04
N ASP A 181 19.34 -12.80 -6.21
CA ASP A 181 20.38 -11.81 -5.89
C ASP A 181 20.82 -10.96 -7.11
N ARG A 182 19.98 -10.90 -8.15
CA ARG A 182 20.15 -10.00 -9.30
C ARG A 182 19.55 -8.62 -9.02
N PRO A 183 20.00 -7.56 -9.72
CA PRO A 183 19.33 -6.27 -9.67
C PRO A 183 17.83 -6.40 -9.96
N TYR A 184 17.01 -5.63 -9.25
CA TYR A 184 15.56 -5.66 -9.38
C TYR A 184 15.11 -5.53 -10.84
N THR A 185 14.30 -6.50 -11.28
CA THR A 185 13.68 -6.49 -12.60
C THR A 185 12.16 -6.38 -12.47
N PRO A 186 11.50 -5.40 -13.13
CA PRO A 186 10.04 -5.26 -13.08
C PRO A 186 9.32 -6.54 -13.50
N PHE A 187 8.25 -6.90 -12.79
CA PHE A 187 7.39 -8.07 -13.04
C PHE A 187 8.08 -9.45 -13.01
N ARG A 188 9.36 -9.53 -12.64
CA ARG A 188 10.00 -10.82 -12.46
C ARG A 188 9.35 -11.56 -11.29
N ASN A 189 9.11 -12.86 -11.45
CA ASN A 189 8.42 -13.71 -10.48
C ASN A 189 6.97 -13.25 -10.19
N LEU A 190 6.32 -12.58 -11.16
CA LEU A 190 4.88 -12.32 -11.11
C LEU A 190 4.13 -13.64 -10.90
N GLY A 191 3.24 -13.68 -9.90
CA GLY A 191 2.49 -14.91 -9.58
C GLY A 191 3.31 -16.02 -8.91
N ALA A 192 4.56 -15.76 -8.51
CA ALA A 192 5.30 -16.76 -7.74
C ALA A 192 4.63 -16.99 -6.38
N SER A 193 4.40 -18.26 -6.03
CA SER A 193 3.57 -18.64 -4.87
C SER A 193 2.15 -18.04 -4.92
N PHE A 194 1.54 -17.97 -6.11
CA PHE A 194 0.22 -17.38 -6.32
C PHE A 194 -0.85 -17.88 -5.35
N TRP A 195 -1.15 -19.19 -5.35
CA TRP A 195 -2.23 -19.75 -4.53
C TRP A 195 -2.17 -19.43 -3.03
N PRO A 196 -1.03 -19.63 -2.33
CA PRO A 196 -0.97 -19.26 -0.92
C PRO A 196 -1.04 -17.75 -0.68
N LEU A 197 -0.53 -16.93 -1.62
CA LEU A 197 -0.65 -15.47 -1.52
C LEU A 197 -2.08 -14.99 -1.83
N PHE A 198 -2.75 -15.60 -2.79
CA PHE A 198 -4.16 -15.36 -3.11
C PHE A 198 -5.05 -15.65 -1.91
N ALA A 199 -4.89 -16.83 -1.30
CA ALA A 199 -5.63 -17.18 -0.08
C ALA A 199 -5.35 -16.18 1.05
N LEU A 200 -4.10 -15.75 1.22
CA LEU A 200 -3.72 -14.78 2.24
C LEU A 200 -4.32 -13.39 1.99
N VAL A 201 -4.33 -12.91 0.74
CA VAL A 201 -4.95 -11.63 0.37
C VAL A 201 -6.47 -11.70 0.52
N ALA A 202 -7.10 -12.78 0.05
CA ALA A 202 -8.54 -12.98 0.19
C ALA A 202 -8.94 -13.02 1.67
N ILE A 203 -8.22 -13.77 2.51
CA ILE A 203 -8.42 -13.79 3.97
C ILE A 203 -8.19 -12.39 4.54
N SER A 204 -7.15 -11.67 4.12
CA SER A 204 -6.90 -10.30 4.58
C SER A 204 -8.08 -9.38 4.29
N TYR A 205 -8.64 -9.42 3.09
CA TYR A 205 -9.78 -8.59 2.71
C TYR A 205 -11.04 -8.98 3.47
N VAL A 206 -11.38 -10.28 3.53
CA VAL A 206 -12.55 -10.76 4.27
C VAL A 206 -12.43 -10.44 5.76
N SER A 207 -11.27 -10.68 6.37
CA SER A 207 -11.02 -10.35 7.77
C SER A 207 -11.14 -8.86 8.03
N MET A 208 -10.63 -7.99 7.15
CA MET A 208 -10.83 -6.55 7.30
C MET A 208 -12.32 -6.17 7.23
N MET A 209 -13.08 -6.71 6.28
CA MET A 209 -14.53 -6.44 6.20
C MET A 209 -15.26 -6.85 7.48
N VAL A 210 -15.01 -8.07 7.97
CA VAL A 210 -15.61 -8.56 9.22
C VAL A 210 -15.19 -7.68 10.41
N LEU A 211 -13.91 -7.35 10.53
CA LEU A 211 -13.41 -6.52 11.64
C LEU A 211 -13.91 -5.08 11.58
N TYR A 212 -14.13 -4.49 10.40
CA TYR A 212 -14.78 -3.18 10.26
C TYR A 212 -16.22 -3.22 10.76
N VAL A 213 -16.99 -4.25 10.37
CA VAL A 213 -18.37 -4.43 10.86
C VAL A 213 -18.37 -4.61 12.38
N LEU A 214 -17.48 -5.45 12.92
CA LEU A 214 -17.37 -5.65 14.36
C LEU A 214 -16.95 -4.37 15.11
N ALA A 215 -16.01 -3.59 14.57
CA ALA A 215 -15.60 -2.31 15.14
C ALA A 215 -16.77 -1.31 15.15
N PHE A 216 -17.51 -1.23 14.05
CA PHE A 216 -18.72 -0.41 13.97
C PHE A 216 -19.76 -0.84 15.01
N LEU A 217 -20.08 -2.13 15.08
CA LEU A 217 -21.04 -2.67 16.04
C LEU A 217 -20.58 -2.46 17.48
N ALA A 218 -19.29 -2.61 17.78
CA ALA A 218 -18.75 -2.37 19.11
C ALA A 218 -18.89 -0.90 19.54
N VAL A 219 -18.54 0.04 18.66
CA VAL A 219 -18.71 1.47 18.96
C VAL A 219 -20.19 1.82 19.06
N ALA A 220 -21.03 1.32 18.15
CA ALA A 220 -22.47 1.55 18.18
C ALA A 220 -23.14 0.98 19.44
N PHE A 221 -22.66 -0.16 19.94
CA PHE A 221 -23.15 -0.77 21.18
C PHE A 221 -22.76 0.04 22.42
N VAL A 222 -21.54 0.57 22.46
CA VAL A 222 -21.03 1.33 23.62
C VAL A 222 -21.56 2.77 23.65
N ALA A 223 -21.53 3.47 22.51
CA ALA A 223 -21.90 4.88 22.41
C ALA A 223 -23.37 5.10 22.05
N GLY A 224 -24.02 4.11 21.44
CA GLY A 224 -25.35 4.24 20.84
C GLY A 224 -25.30 4.80 19.41
N LEU A 225 -26.20 4.32 18.56
CA LEU A 225 -26.36 4.82 17.18
C LEU A 225 -26.64 6.34 17.10
N PRO A 226 -27.48 6.94 17.97
CA PRO A 226 -27.72 8.38 17.93
C PRO A 226 -26.45 9.20 18.16
N ALA A 227 -25.60 8.81 19.12
CA ALA A 227 -24.35 9.52 19.41
C ALA A 227 -23.36 9.45 18.24
N LEU A 228 -23.34 8.32 17.51
CA LEU A 228 -22.51 8.17 16.32
C LEU A 228 -23.00 9.10 15.19
N ALA A 229 -24.32 9.17 14.99
CA ALA A 229 -24.91 10.07 14.00
C ALA A 229 -24.61 11.53 14.33
N THR A 230 -24.79 11.95 15.60
CA THR A 230 -24.42 13.29 16.06
C THR A 230 -22.93 13.57 15.85
N SER A 231 -22.05 12.61 16.15
CA SER A 231 -20.60 12.78 15.94
C SER A 231 -20.25 13.03 14.46
N VAL A 232 -20.95 12.37 13.53
CA VAL A 232 -20.75 12.56 12.09
C VAL A 232 -21.23 13.94 11.66
N THR A 233 -22.40 14.40 12.14
CA THR A 233 -22.91 15.74 11.83
C THR A 233 -22.03 16.86 12.39
N GLU A 234 -21.43 16.65 13.56
CA GLU A 234 -20.47 17.59 14.16
C GLU A 234 -19.19 17.70 13.33
N ILE A 235 -18.65 16.56 12.85
CA ILE A 235 -17.48 16.56 11.96
C ILE A 235 -17.80 17.29 10.66
N GLU A 236 -18.99 17.07 10.09
CA GLU A 236 -19.45 17.80 8.91
C GLU A 236 -19.57 19.31 9.19
N GLY A 237 -20.13 19.68 10.35
CA GLY A 237 -20.21 21.06 10.82
C GLY A 237 -18.84 21.73 10.94
N LEU A 238 -17.84 21.01 11.46
CA LEU A 238 -16.46 21.49 11.56
C LEU A 238 -15.83 21.78 10.19
N PHE A 239 -16.09 20.94 9.18
CA PHE A 239 -15.63 21.22 7.81
C PHE A 239 -16.31 22.44 7.18
N ARG A 240 -17.50 22.82 7.67
CA ARG A 240 -18.22 24.03 7.27
C ARG A 240 -17.85 25.26 8.11
N GLY A 241 -16.91 25.13 9.06
CA GLY A 241 -16.46 26.21 9.94
C GLY A 241 -17.28 26.38 11.22
N GLY A 242 -18.14 25.42 11.57
CA GLY A 242 -18.86 25.38 12.84
C GLY A 242 -17.98 25.00 14.03
N ALA A 243 -18.42 25.36 15.24
CA ALA A 243 -17.80 24.89 16.48
C ALA A 243 -18.29 23.47 16.82
N ILE A 244 -17.46 22.70 17.54
CA ILE A 244 -17.86 21.40 18.06
C ILE A 244 -18.70 21.62 19.31
N GLU A 245 -19.96 21.22 19.28
CA GLU A 245 -20.89 21.35 20.41
C GLU A 245 -21.06 20.02 21.17
N ASN A 246 -20.92 18.90 20.46
CA ASN A 246 -21.09 17.56 21.02
C ASN A 246 -19.80 16.71 20.96
N PRO A 247 -19.63 15.72 21.85
CA PRO A 247 -18.44 14.88 21.87
C PRO A 247 -18.31 14.01 20.60
N ILE A 248 -17.28 14.26 19.80
CA ILE A 248 -16.95 13.51 18.57
C ILE A 248 -16.20 12.19 18.80
N TRP A 249 -15.94 11.83 20.07
CA TRP A 249 -15.15 10.66 20.44
C TRP A 249 -15.61 9.33 19.82
N PRO A 250 -16.92 9.04 19.68
CA PRO A 250 -17.38 7.83 19.01
C PRO A 250 -16.89 7.72 17.55
N ALA A 251 -16.98 8.82 16.79
CA ALA A 251 -16.50 8.85 15.41
C ALA A 251 -14.97 8.73 15.34
N VAL A 252 -14.24 9.38 16.25
CA VAL A 252 -12.77 9.26 16.35
C VAL A 252 -12.37 7.82 16.69
N ALA A 253 -13.03 7.18 17.65
CA ALA A 253 -12.77 5.79 18.03
C ALA A 253 -13.05 4.82 16.88
N LEU A 254 -14.13 5.04 16.13
CA LEU A 254 -14.45 4.25 14.94
C LEU A 254 -13.38 4.41 13.85
N LEU A 255 -12.99 5.66 13.56
CA LEU A 255 -11.96 5.97 12.58
C LEU A 255 -10.60 5.33 12.94
N LEU A 256 -10.17 5.46 14.20
CA LEU A 256 -8.94 4.84 14.68
C LEU A 256 -8.99 3.31 14.59
N SER A 257 -10.14 2.71 14.90
CA SER A 257 -10.36 1.27 14.77
C SER A 257 -10.25 0.83 13.30
N PHE A 258 -10.82 1.60 12.37
CA PHE A 258 -10.71 1.33 10.94
C PHE A 258 -9.28 1.46 10.43
N ILE A 259 -8.56 2.51 10.85
CA ILE A 259 -7.15 2.68 10.52
C ILE A 259 -6.37 1.45 11.02
N LEU A 260 -6.55 1.05 12.28
CA LEU A 260 -5.80 -0.07 12.86
C LEU A 260 -6.07 -1.40 12.13
N VAL A 261 -7.33 -1.70 11.82
CA VAL A 261 -7.72 -2.90 11.06
C VAL A 261 -7.14 -2.86 9.64
N GLY A 262 -7.19 -1.70 8.97
CA GLY A 262 -6.57 -1.51 7.65
C GLY A 262 -5.07 -1.72 7.69
N LEU A 263 -4.38 -1.15 8.69
CA LEU A 263 -2.95 -1.34 8.89
C LEU A 263 -2.57 -2.79 9.16
N TRP A 264 -3.40 -3.51 9.91
CA TRP A 264 -3.19 -4.93 10.15
C TRP A 264 -3.32 -5.74 8.86
N GLY A 265 -4.33 -5.49 8.02
CA GLY A 265 -4.47 -6.15 6.73
C GLY A 265 -3.29 -5.89 5.79
N LEU A 266 -2.85 -4.63 5.67
CA LEU A 266 -1.66 -4.26 4.90
C LEU A 266 -0.39 -4.95 5.43
N SER A 267 -0.26 -5.05 6.75
CA SER A 267 0.86 -5.75 7.41
C SER A 267 0.85 -7.24 7.13
N LEU A 268 -0.34 -7.86 7.09
CA LEU A 268 -0.52 -9.28 6.77
C LEU A 268 -0.07 -9.57 5.33
N GLN A 269 -0.50 -8.75 4.37
CA GLN A 269 -0.09 -8.88 2.97
C GLN A 269 1.41 -8.66 2.77
N SER A 270 1.98 -7.65 3.45
CA SER A 270 3.41 -7.36 3.43
C SER A 270 4.24 -8.52 4.00
N ALA A 271 3.79 -9.12 5.12
CA ALA A 271 4.41 -10.30 5.70
C ALA A 271 4.36 -11.50 4.74
N GLY A 272 3.23 -11.72 4.08
CA GLY A 272 3.06 -12.77 3.07
C GLY A 272 4.04 -12.58 1.90
N ALA A 273 4.13 -11.36 1.39
CA ALA A 273 5.05 -10.98 0.31
C ALA A 273 6.52 -11.28 0.66
N VAL A 274 6.97 -10.86 1.85
CA VAL A 274 8.34 -11.08 2.33
C VAL A 274 8.64 -12.57 2.52
N LEU A 275 7.72 -13.34 3.13
CA LEU A 275 7.94 -14.77 3.35
C LEU A 275 7.96 -15.55 2.03
N ALA A 276 7.11 -15.20 1.06
CA ALA A 276 7.14 -15.80 -0.27
C ALA A 276 8.45 -15.47 -1.01
N TYR A 277 8.90 -14.22 -0.93
CA TYR A 277 10.20 -13.81 -1.47
C TYR A 277 11.36 -14.62 -0.87
N LEU A 278 11.43 -14.72 0.47
CA LEU A 278 12.51 -15.45 1.15
C LEU A 278 12.47 -16.96 0.88
N LYS A 279 11.27 -17.51 0.67
CA LYS A 279 11.12 -18.92 0.26
C LYS A 279 11.75 -19.15 -1.11
N LEU A 280 11.56 -18.22 -2.07
CA LEU A 280 12.16 -18.30 -3.41
C LEU A 280 13.68 -18.15 -3.37
N GLN A 281 14.22 -17.35 -2.44
CA GLN A 281 15.66 -17.20 -2.25
C GLN A 281 16.33 -18.51 -1.76
N GLY A 282 15.57 -19.51 -1.30
CA GLY A 282 16.06 -20.85 -1.02
C GLY A 282 17.11 -20.92 0.09
N GLY A 283 17.14 -19.96 1.01
CA GLY A 283 18.10 -19.92 2.11
C GLY A 283 19.52 -19.49 1.71
N ARG A 284 19.72 -18.97 0.48
CA ARG A 284 21.00 -18.36 0.09
C ARG A 284 21.29 -17.15 0.99
N PRO A 285 22.53 -16.99 1.50
CA PRO A 285 22.90 -15.82 2.30
C PRO A 285 22.72 -14.57 1.45
N SER A 286 21.78 -13.72 1.86
CA SER A 286 21.48 -12.49 1.15
C SER A 286 22.69 -11.55 1.30
N ARG A 287 23.21 -10.96 0.20
CA ARG A 287 24.30 -9.95 0.27
C ARG A 287 23.95 -8.77 1.16
N HIS A 288 22.67 -8.58 1.41
CA HIS A 288 22.10 -7.53 2.26
C HIS A 288 21.86 -7.95 3.72
N MET A 289 22.24 -9.17 4.09
CA MET A 289 22.17 -9.65 5.47
C MET A 289 23.30 -8.98 6.26
N VAL A 290 22.92 -8.21 7.27
CA VAL A 290 23.91 -7.53 8.14
C VAL A 290 24.37 -8.53 9.18
N ASP A 291 25.67 -8.79 9.21
CA ASP A 291 26.27 -9.59 10.28
C ASP A 291 25.97 -8.93 11.63
N PRO A 292 25.30 -9.61 12.59
CA PRO A 292 25.02 -9.05 13.91
C PRO A 292 26.30 -8.58 14.61
N ALA A 293 27.47 -9.16 14.33
CA ALA A 293 28.76 -8.71 14.85
C ALA A 293 29.09 -7.27 14.41
N GLN A 294 28.72 -6.87 13.18
CA GLN A 294 28.95 -5.52 12.67
C GLN A 294 28.05 -4.45 13.31
N ARG A 295 26.95 -4.82 14.00
CA ARG A 295 26.13 -3.85 14.76
C ARG A 295 26.69 -3.56 16.15
N MET A 296 27.45 -4.49 16.72
CA MET A 296 28.06 -4.34 18.05
C MET A 296 29.50 -3.83 17.95
N ALA A 297 30.11 -3.85 16.76
CA ALA A 297 31.38 -3.21 16.52
C ALA A 297 31.24 -1.71 16.82
N PRO A 298 32.07 -1.14 17.73
CA PRO A 298 32.15 0.30 17.93
C PRO A 298 32.34 0.97 16.57
N LEU A 299 31.65 2.09 16.32
CA LEU A 299 31.91 2.89 15.12
C LEU A 299 33.42 3.12 15.08
N ALA A 300 34.08 2.59 14.05
CA ALA A 300 35.49 2.89 13.84
C ALA A 300 35.61 4.42 13.83
N PRO A 301 36.51 4.99 14.64
CA PRO A 301 36.69 6.43 14.66
C PRO A 301 36.89 6.90 13.21
N PRO A 302 36.29 8.04 12.83
CA PRO A 302 36.46 8.56 11.48
C PRO A 302 37.95 8.58 11.17
N PRO A 303 38.37 8.06 10.00
CA PRO A 303 39.78 8.04 9.66
C PRO A 303 40.33 9.44 9.83
N SER A 304 41.30 9.59 10.72
CA SER A 304 41.98 10.86 10.93
C SER A 304 42.48 11.32 9.56
N PRO A 305 42.21 12.56 9.14
CA PRO A 305 42.65 13.08 7.84
C PRO A 305 44.18 13.01 7.66
N ASP A 306 44.93 12.75 8.73
CA ASP A 306 46.40 12.67 8.72
C ASP A 306 46.98 11.25 8.85
N SER A 307 46.18 10.18 8.92
CA SER A 307 46.71 8.81 9.13
C SER A 307 46.84 7.96 7.87
N GLY A 308 46.59 8.52 6.68
CA GLY A 308 46.89 7.85 5.41
C GLY A 308 48.34 8.15 4.97
N PRO A 309 49.09 7.18 4.43
CA PRO A 309 50.33 7.50 3.73
C PRO A 309 49.99 8.50 2.63
N ARG A 310 50.54 9.72 2.70
CA ARG A 310 50.42 10.74 1.66
C ARG A 310 51.16 10.24 0.43
N LEU A 311 50.51 9.35 -0.32
CA LEU A 311 51.00 8.87 -1.60
C LEU A 311 51.06 10.07 -2.53
N SER A 312 52.27 10.38 -3.01
CA SER A 312 52.45 11.43 -3.99
C SER A 312 51.69 11.06 -5.27
N ALA A 313 51.38 12.06 -6.10
CA ALA A 313 50.77 11.82 -7.41
C ALA A 313 51.61 10.85 -8.28
N ASN A 314 52.93 10.78 -8.01
CA ASN A 314 53.84 9.85 -8.66
C ASN A 314 53.66 8.41 -8.15
N ASP A 315 53.43 8.21 -6.86
CA ASP A 315 53.18 6.88 -6.27
C ASP A 315 51.85 6.30 -6.75
N LEU A 316 50.82 7.15 -6.90
CA LEU A 316 49.54 6.75 -7.48
C LEU A 316 49.68 6.37 -8.96
N ARG A 317 50.52 7.07 -9.73
CA ARG A 317 50.85 6.69 -11.11
C ARG A 317 51.62 5.38 -11.18
N ALA A 318 52.58 5.16 -10.27
CA ALA A 318 53.35 3.94 -10.20
C ALA A 318 52.48 2.72 -9.87
N LEU A 319 51.56 2.85 -8.90
CA LEU A 319 50.59 1.81 -8.56
C LEU A 319 49.61 1.50 -9.70
N ARG A 320 49.22 2.52 -10.48
CA ARG A 320 48.38 2.31 -11.66
C ARG A 320 49.12 1.56 -12.76
N LYS A 321 50.39 1.90 -12.96
CA LYS A 321 51.26 1.28 -13.96
C LYS A 321 51.64 -0.16 -13.56
N SER A 322 51.81 -0.44 -12.27
CA SER A 322 52.09 -1.80 -11.80
C SER A 322 50.90 -2.74 -11.97
N ARG A 323 49.66 -2.25 -11.81
CA ARG A 323 48.45 -3.05 -12.06
C ARG A 323 48.23 -3.33 -13.54
N GLN A 324 48.56 -2.39 -14.42
CA GLN A 324 48.45 -2.58 -15.87
C GLN A 324 49.45 -3.58 -16.46
N ASN A 325 50.55 -3.88 -15.74
CA ASN A 325 51.55 -4.84 -16.18
C ASN A 325 51.29 -6.27 -15.65
N HIS A 326 50.22 -6.47 -14.88
CA HIS A 326 49.85 -7.78 -14.31
C HIS A 326 48.60 -8.41 -14.95
N ASP A 327 48.01 -7.73 -15.92
CA ASP A 327 47.03 -8.27 -16.87
C ASP A 327 47.71 -8.54 -18.22
#